data_AF-A0A8S3I0U9-F1
#
_entry.id   AF-A0A8S3I0U9-F1
#
_cell.length_a   1.000
_cell.length_b   1.000
_cell.length_c   1.000
_cell.angle_alpha   90.00
_cell.angle_beta   90.00
_cell.angle_gamma   90.00
#
_symmetry.space_group_name_H-M   'P 1'
#
loop_
_entity.id
_entity.type
_entity.pdbx_description
1 polymer ?
#
loop_
_entity_poly.entity_id
_entity_poly.type
_entity_poly.pdbx_seq_one_letter_code
_entity_poly.pdbx_strand_id
1 'polypeptide(L)'
;MINNIRFQSNHLSDIPHLSDSASPLFNSLHQQPSILNYVDILHAGLRPEQTTRLYAERHAAVTVFDNLINPIFDNITVLYSASDGMNFSNVGSSVRLRNSISAYNRGHGITVTSRYGNVTLDNVYIHDNGGDGVNYALNNTEWSVREQEESPQRLYKPFCEAADTVEFPNYFSYRPQGAGTCCTQTFSSMYNTRLTLHFQSVFVNDNRTRFRVEIYDGKFDVMPLLANITFNRGIESLSSYSNELLVRLCHSCD
;
A
#
# COMPACT_ATOMS: atom_id res chain seq x y z
N MET A 1 -51.64 -33.37 1.74
CA MET A 1 -50.73 -32.68 0.79
C MET A 1 -49.96 -31.62 1.57
N ILE A 2 -48.75 -31.96 1.99
CA ILE A 2 -47.76 -31.05 2.58
C ILE A 2 -46.54 -31.24 1.69
N ASN A 3 -46.10 -30.18 1.01
CA ASN A 3 -44.80 -30.19 0.34
C ASN A 3 -43.89 -29.19 1.07
N ASN A 4 -42.97 -29.78 1.84
CA ASN A 4 -41.77 -29.14 2.35
C ASN A 4 -40.91 -28.65 1.16
N ILE A 5 -40.38 -27.43 1.23
CA ILE A 5 -39.28 -27.00 0.38
C ILE A 5 -38.07 -26.72 1.27
N ARG A 6 -37.09 -27.62 1.16
CA ARG A 6 -35.69 -27.47 1.59
C ARG A 6 -34.98 -26.49 0.65
N PHE A 7 -34.16 -25.59 1.20
CA PHE A 7 -33.09 -24.98 0.42
C PHE A 7 -31.84 -25.86 0.52
N GLN A 8 -31.42 -26.41 -0.62
CA GLN A 8 -30.15 -27.09 -0.78
C GLN A 8 -29.01 -26.08 -0.90
N SER A 9 -27.91 -26.39 -0.23
CA SER A 9 -26.58 -25.80 -0.42
C SER A 9 -26.15 -25.97 -1.87
N ASN A 10 -26.02 -24.87 -2.62
CA ASN A 10 -25.34 -24.89 -3.91
C ASN A 10 -23.87 -24.53 -3.73
N HIS A 11 -23.05 -25.45 -4.20
CA HIS A 11 -21.60 -25.40 -4.31
C HIS A 11 -21.10 -24.10 -4.97
N LEU A 12 -20.10 -23.48 -4.34
CA LEU A 12 -19.19 -22.48 -4.91
C LEU A 12 -18.24 -23.16 -5.91
N SER A 13 -18.72 -23.55 -7.09
CA SER A 13 -17.83 -24.12 -8.14
C SER A 13 -18.06 -23.65 -9.56
N ASP A 14 -19.04 -22.79 -9.85
CA ASP A 14 -19.30 -22.34 -11.22
C ASP A 14 -19.14 -20.82 -11.36
N ILE A 15 -17.89 -20.35 -11.32
CA ILE A 15 -17.51 -19.08 -11.96
C ILE A 15 -16.69 -19.46 -13.20
N PRO A 16 -17.11 -19.09 -14.42
CA PRO A 16 -16.42 -19.49 -15.64
C PRO A 16 -15.01 -18.89 -15.71
N HIS A 17 -14.06 -19.74 -16.06
CA HIS A 17 -12.68 -19.40 -16.38
C HIS A 17 -12.61 -18.40 -17.56
N LEU A 18 -12.20 -17.17 -17.28
CA LEU A 18 -11.64 -16.27 -18.29
C LEU A 18 -10.15 -16.59 -18.45
N SER A 19 -9.87 -17.63 -19.24
CA SER A 19 -8.54 -17.92 -19.77
C SER A 19 -8.27 -17.07 -21.00
N ASP A 20 -7.10 -16.42 -20.99
CA ASP A 20 -6.28 -16.02 -22.13
C ASP A 20 -6.84 -15.06 -23.18
N SER A 21 -6.02 -14.05 -23.49
CA SER A 21 -6.17 -13.05 -24.56
C SER A 21 -7.08 -11.84 -24.28
N ALA A 22 -6.83 -11.11 -23.19
CA ALA A 22 -7.09 -9.67 -23.19
C ALA A 22 -6.12 -8.97 -22.25
N SER A 23 -5.19 -8.20 -22.82
CA SER A 23 -4.65 -7.03 -22.11
C SER A 23 -5.86 -6.22 -21.64
N PRO A 24 -6.08 -5.93 -20.34
CA PRO A 24 -7.26 -5.18 -20.00
C PRO A 24 -6.95 -3.72 -20.34
N LEU A 25 -7.55 -3.27 -21.44
CA LEU A 25 -8.07 -1.92 -21.53
C LEU A 25 -8.93 -1.68 -20.27
N PHE A 26 -8.30 -1.21 -19.18
CA PHE A 26 -8.96 -0.72 -17.97
C PHE A 26 -9.70 0.61 -18.20
N ASN A 27 -9.87 1.01 -19.46
CA ASN A 27 -10.60 2.19 -19.87
C ASN A 27 -11.94 1.73 -20.45
N SER A 28 -13.03 1.82 -19.67
CA SER A 28 -14.45 1.82 -20.11
C SER A 28 -15.39 0.81 -19.41
N LEU A 29 -15.11 0.39 -18.17
CA LEU A 29 -16.22 0.13 -17.26
C LEU A 29 -16.53 1.45 -16.54
N HIS A 30 -17.74 1.95 -16.76
CA HIS A 30 -18.30 3.09 -16.05
C HIS A 30 -18.44 2.69 -14.57
N GLN A 31 -17.32 2.69 -13.82
CA GLN A 31 -17.31 2.43 -12.39
C GLN A 31 -18.13 3.52 -11.74
N GLN A 32 -19.30 3.15 -11.22
CA GLN A 32 -20.08 4.10 -10.43
C GLN A 32 -19.30 4.42 -9.16
N PRO A 33 -19.01 5.70 -8.88
CA PRO A 33 -18.33 6.07 -7.66
C PRO A 33 -19.24 5.75 -6.47
N SER A 34 -18.71 5.03 -5.48
CA SER A 34 -19.39 4.90 -4.19
C SER A 34 -18.96 6.08 -3.33
N ILE A 35 -19.91 6.90 -2.90
CA ILE A 35 -19.62 8.19 -2.25
C ILE A 35 -20.15 8.15 -0.81
N LEU A 36 -19.27 8.44 0.15
CA LEU A 36 -19.63 8.67 1.54
C LEU A 36 -19.14 10.05 1.97
N ASN A 37 -20.07 10.98 2.22
CA ASN A 37 -19.72 12.37 2.53
C ASN A 37 -20.47 12.92 3.76
N TYR A 38 -19.84 13.81 4.52
CA TYR A 38 -20.41 14.52 5.67
C TYR A 38 -20.91 13.56 6.77
N VAL A 39 -20.06 12.62 7.18
CA VAL A 39 -20.40 11.58 8.16
C VAL A 39 -19.35 11.51 9.27
N ASP A 40 -19.83 11.49 10.51
CA ASP A 40 -19.02 11.17 11.68
C ASP A 40 -19.27 9.71 12.11
N ILE A 41 -18.20 8.93 12.17
CA ILE A 41 -18.19 7.52 12.56
C ILE A 41 -17.40 7.42 13.86
N LEU A 42 -18.12 7.19 14.95
CA LEU A 42 -17.58 7.20 16.31
C LEU A 42 -17.75 5.84 16.98
N HIS A 43 -16.73 5.37 17.69
CA HIS A 43 -16.79 4.17 18.53
C HIS A 43 -17.21 2.87 17.80
N ALA A 44 -16.97 2.79 16.50
CA ALA A 44 -17.32 1.64 15.68
C ALA A 44 -16.32 0.48 15.85
N GLY A 45 -16.65 -0.69 15.27
CA GLY A 45 -15.73 -1.82 15.15
C GLY A 45 -15.79 -2.86 16.26
N LEU A 46 -16.73 -2.76 17.21
CA LEU A 46 -17.01 -3.83 18.19
C LEU A 46 -18.21 -4.66 17.76
N ARG A 47 -18.06 -6.00 17.72
CA ARG A 47 -19.20 -6.92 17.65
C ARG A 47 -19.72 -7.22 19.07
N PRO A 48 -20.98 -6.90 19.39
CA PRO A 48 -21.53 -7.10 20.73
C PRO A 48 -21.74 -8.58 21.12
N GLU A 49 -21.82 -9.50 20.16
CA GLU A 49 -22.39 -10.85 20.38
C GLU A 49 -21.41 -11.92 20.91
N GLN A 50 -20.15 -11.57 21.21
CA GLN A 50 -19.16 -12.54 21.75
C GLN A 50 -18.46 -12.03 23.03
N THR A 51 -19.21 -11.42 23.93
CA THR A 51 -18.66 -10.83 25.16
C THR A 51 -18.42 -11.86 26.28
N THR A 52 -17.26 -12.52 26.23
CA THR A 52 -16.34 -12.36 27.36
C THR A 52 -15.28 -11.38 26.89
N ARG A 53 -15.00 -10.32 27.69
CA ARG A 53 -14.14 -9.18 27.29
C ARG A 53 -12.76 -9.56 26.75
N LEU A 54 -12.32 -10.81 26.92
CA LEU A 54 -11.05 -11.34 26.42
C LEU A 54 -11.05 -11.69 24.91
N TYR A 55 -12.19 -11.85 24.24
CA TYR A 55 -12.25 -12.35 22.86
C TYR A 55 -13.17 -11.56 21.91
N ALA A 56 -13.47 -10.30 22.21
CA ALA A 56 -14.29 -9.49 21.30
C ALA A 56 -13.54 -9.28 19.97
N GLU A 57 -14.11 -9.76 18.87
CA GLU A 57 -13.64 -9.47 17.52
C GLU A 57 -13.70 -7.94 17.27
N ARG A 58 -12.56 -7.38 16.86
CA ARG A 58 -12.41 -5.94 16.57
C ARG A 58 -12.20 -5.76 15.08
N HIS A 59 -12.97 -4.87 14.49
CA HIS A 59 -12.90 -4.53 13.07
C HIS A 59 -12.60 -3.04 12.91
N ALA A 60 -12.12 -2.65 11.72
CA ALA A 60 -12.00 -1.24 11.39
C ALA A 60 -13.38 -0.58 11.33
N ALA A 61 -13.45 0.73 11.59
CA ALA A 61 -14.72 1.47 11.53
C ALA A 61 -15.28 1.52 10.10
N VAL A 62 -14.40 1.65 9.11
CA VAL A 62 -14.72 1.57 7.69
C VAL A 62 -13.87 0.48 7.06
N THR A 63 -14.49 -0.43 6.31
CA THR A 63 -13.77 -1.42 5.50
C THR A 63 -14.19 -1.30 4.04
N VAL A 64 -13.22 -1.13 3.16
CA VAL A 64 -13.38 -1.24 1.71
C VAL A 64 -12.77 -2.57 1.28
N PHE A 65 -13.56 -3.38 0.59
CA PHE A 65 -13.13 -4.66 0.05
C PHE A 65 -13.72 -4.86 -1.34
N ASP A 66 -13.08 -4.34 -2.38
CA ASP A 66 -13.49 -4.56 -3.77
C ASP A 66 -12.40 -4.11 -4.77
N ASN A 67 -12.31 -4.81 -5.91
CA ASN A 67 -11.47 -4.45 -7.04
C ASN A 67 -12.16 -3.58 -8.11
N LEU A 68 -13.48 -3.43 -8.08
CA LEU A 68 -14.25 -2.82 -9.16
C LEU A 68 -14.97 -1.50 -8.80
N ILE A 69 -14.90 -1.04 -7.56
CA ILE A 69 -15.55 0.20 -7.11
C ILE A 69 -14.48 1.24 -6.80
N ASN A 70 -14.68 2.49 -7.22
CA ASN A 70 -13.84 3.65 -6.88
C ASN A 70 -14.51 4.43 -5.74
N PRO A 71 -14.20 4.11 -4.47
CA PRO A 71 -14.80 4.80 -3.34
C PRO A 71 -14.22 6.20 -3.17
N ILE A 72 -15.12 7.16 -2.93
CA ILE A 72 -14.81 8.54 -2.63
C ILE A 72 -15.37 8.86 -1.25
N PHE A 73 -14.49 9.29 -0.37
CA PHE A 73 -14.80 9.75 0.96
C PHE A 73 -14.49 11.25 1.05
N ASP A 74 -15.46 12.08 1.44
CA ASP A 74 -15.27 13.52 1.57
C ASP A 74 -15.90 14.07 2.85
N ASN A 75 -15.12 14.82 3.62
CA ASN A 75 -15.58 15.41 4.87
C ASN A 75 -16.16 14.37 5.83
N ILE A 76 -15.38 13.31 6.09
CA ILE A 76 -15.73 12.28 7.06
C ILE A 76 -14.79 12.32 8.27
N THR A 77 -15.33 12.01 9.43
CA THR A 77 -14.58 11.94 10.69
C THR A 77 -14.67 10.53 11.23
N VAL A 78 -13.53 9.86 11.45
CA VAL A 78 -13.48 8.53 12.06
C VAL A 78 -12.70 8.61 13.37
N LEU A 79 -13.40 8.41 14.48
CA LEU A 79 -12.82 8.53 15.81
C LEU A 79 -13.09 7.32 16.70
N TYR A 80 -12.11 6.98 17.53
CA TYR A 80 -12.24 5.98 18.61
C TYR A 80 -12.68 4.59 18.13
N SER A 81 -12.26 4.19 16.92
CA SER A 81 -12.49 2.84 16.41
C SER A 81 -11.86 1.79 17.33
N ALA A 82 -12.54 0.65 17.44
CA ALA A 82 -12.11 -0.49 18.23
C ALA A 82 -10.86 -1.19 17.68
N SER A 83 -10.51 -0.92 16.42
CA SER A 83 -9.31 -1.35 15.69
C SER A 83 -8.78 -0.15 14.87
N ASP A 84 -8.40 -0.35 13.61
CA ASP A 84 -8.04 0.72 12.67
C ASP A 84 -9.21 1.67 12.40
N GLY A 85 -8.92 2.91 12.02
CA GLY A 85 -9.94 3.86 11.56
C GLY A 85 -10.57 3.39 10.25
N MET A 86 -9.76 3.23 9.21
CA MET A 86 -10.20 2.72 7.91
C MET A 86 -9.30 1.58 7.45
N ASN A 87 -9.88 0.58 6.80
CA ASN A 87 -9.15 -0.53 6.19
C ASN A 87 -9.54 -0.68 4.71
N PHE A 88 -8.59 -0.40 3.83
CA PHE A 88 -8.71 -0.55 2.39
C PHE A 88 -8.03 -1.84 1.94
N SER A 89 -8.76 -2.95 1.96
CA SER A 89 -8.23 -4.28 1.65
C SER A 89 -8.57 -4.72 0.23
N ASN A 90 -7.58 -5.23 -0.49
CA ASN A 90 -7.72 -5.75 -1.84
C ASN A 90 -8.28 -4.74 -2.87
N VAL A 91 -7.94 -3.46 -2.70
CA VAL A 91 -8.42 -2.43 -3.63
C VAL A 91 -7.72 -2.57 -4.98
N GLY A 92 -8.52 -2.78 -6.02
CA GLY A 92 -8.09 -2.88 -7.42
C GLY A 92 -8.28 -1.60 -8.25
N SER A 93 -8.93 -0.59 -7.67
CA SER A 93 -9.22 0.71 -8.29
C SER A 93 -8.64 1.86 -7.43
N SER A 94 -8.85 3.12 -7.82
CA SER A 94 -8.45 4.25 -6.99
C SER A 94 -9.41 4.46 -5.81
N VAL A 95 -8.90 4.75 -4.61
CA VAL A 95 -9.66 5.29 -3.48
C VAL A 95 -9.29 6.75 -3.31
N ARG A 96 -10.27 7.62 -3.07
CA ARG A 96 -10.03 9.02 -2.73
C ARG A 96 -10.61 9.34 -1.37
N LEU A 97 -9.77 9.84 -0.47
CA LEU A 97 -10.19 10.38 0.82
C LEU A 97 -9.79 11.85 0.89
N ARG A 98 -10.76 12.72 1.14
CA ARG A 98 -10.53 14.17 1.19
C ARG A 98 -11.21 14.87 2.36
N ASN A 99 -10.61 15.97 2.81
CA ASN A 99 -11.15 16.84 3.86
C ASN A 99 -11.55 16.09 5.14
N SER A 100 -10.83 15.04 5.51
CA SER A 100 -11.29 14.06 6.48
C SER A 100 -10.35 13.94 7.67
N ILE A 101 -10.87 13.43 8.79
CA ILE A 101 -10.12 13.24 10.03
C ILE A 101 -10.16 11.75 10.41
N SER A 102 -9.02 11.17 10.75
CA SER A 102 -8.92 9.82 11.34
C SER A 102 -8.04 9.86 12.58
N ALA A 103 -8.64 9.80 13.77
CA ALA A 103 -7.91 10.02 15.01
C ALA A 103 -8.39 9.18 16.19
N TYR A 104 -7.50 9.00 17.18
CA TYR A 104 -7.80 8.29 18.42
C TYR A 104 -8.31 6.86 18.23
N ASN A 105 -8.02 6.23 17.09
CA ASN A 105 -8.36 4.84 16.82
C ASN A 105 -7.39 3.91 17.55
N ARG A 106 -7.86 2.73 17.98
CA ARG A 106 -7.01 1.78 18.73
C ARG A 106 -5.85 1.24 17.87
N GLY A 107 -6.11 1.00 16.59
CA GLY A 107 -5.12 0.55 15.61
C GLY A 107 -4.51 1.71 14.84
N HIS A 108 -4.25 1.50 13.55
CA HIS A 108 -3.78 2.52 12.63
C HIS A 108 -4.88 3.53 12.28
N GLY A 109 -4.50 4.71 11.78
CA GLY A 109 -5.48 5.65 11.23
C GLY A 109 -6.14 5.12 9.96
N ILE A 110 -5.32 4.70 9.00
CA ILE A 110 -5.73 4.08 7.74
C ILE A 110 -4.78 2.92 7.44
N THR A 111 -5.33 1.74 7.20
CA THR A 111 -4.59 0.57 6.69
C THR A 111 -4.95 0.37 5.23
N VAL A 112 -3.95 0.24 4.37
CA VAL A 112 -4.11 0.01 2.93
C VAL A 112 -3.39 -1.27 2.55
N THR A 113 -4.14 -2.22 2.01
CA THR A 113 -3.63 -3.49 1.49
C THR A 113 -4.02 -3.59 0.01
N SER A 114 -3.22 -3.01 -0.87
CA SER A 114 -3.57 -2.82 -2.29
C SER A 114 -2.93 -3.86 -3.22
N ARG A 115 -3.59 -4.25 -4.33
CA ARG A 115 -2.96 -5.04 -5.42
C ARG A 115 -2.34 -4.12 -6.48
N TYR A 116 -3.15 -3.19 -6.98
CA TYR A 116 -2.80 -2.22 -8.04
C TYR A 116 -3.41 -0.83 -7.80
N GLY A 117 -4.29 -0.70 -6.80
CA GLY A 117 -5.09 0.50 -6.55
C GLY A 117 -4.28 1.65 -5.93
N ASN A 118 -4.58 2.87 -6.36
CA ASN A 118 -4.01 4.11 -5.84
C ASN A 118 -4.94 4.70 -4.76
N VAL A 119 -4.41 4.90 -3.55
CA VAL A 119 -5.12 5.63 -2.48
C VAL A 119 -4.61 7.06 -2.45
N THR A 120 -5.49 8.01 -2.80
CA THR A 120 -5.20 9.44 -2.73
C THR A 120 -5.78 10.01 -1.45
N LEU A 121 -4.92 10.63 -0.64
CA LEU A 121 -5.30 11.36 0.58
C LEU A 121 -5.09 12.85 0.33
N ASP A 122 -6.14 13.66 0.41
CA ASP A 122 -6.09 15.10 0.15
C ASP A 122 -6.72 15.89 1.31
N ASN A 123 -5.96 16.80 1.94
CA ASN A 123 -6.42 17.51 3.13
C ASN A 123 -6.99 16.55 4.22
N VAL A 124 -6.23 15.49 4.52
CA VAL A 124 -6.60 14.48 5.53
C VAL A 124 -5.73 14.67 6.77
N TYR A 125 -6.37 14.75 7.94
CA TYR A 125 -5.68 14.89 9.21
C TYR A 125 -5.73 13.57 9.99
N ILE A 126 -4.57 12.96 10.23
CA ILE A 126 -4.45 11.66 10.89
C ILE A 126 -3.51 11.80 12.08
N HIS A 127 -4.01 11.57 13.29
CA HIS A 127 -3.26 11.79 14.52
C HIS A 127 -3.75 10.95 15.69
N ASP A 128 -2.92 10.80 16.72
CA ASP A 128 -3.27 10.15 18.00
C ASP A 128 -3.89 8.75 17.90
N ASN A 129 -3.56 8.00 16.84
CA ASN A 129 -3.94 6.60 16.69
C ASN A 129 -2.95 5.70 17.45
N GLY A 130 -3.40 4.52 17.88
CA GLY A 130 -2.57 3.57 18.63
C GLY A 130 -1.45 2.92 17.81
N GLY A 131 -1.63 2.85 16.48
CA GLY A 131 -0.60 2.49 15.51
C GLY A 131 -0.23 3.66 14.60
N ASP A 132 0.39 3.37 13.45
CA ASP A 132 0.75 4.36 12.44
C ASP A 132 -0.45 5.16 11.92
N GLY A 133 -0.19 6.38 11.44
CA GLY A 133 -1.21 7.18 10.76
C GLY A 133 -1.71 6.47 9.49
N VAL A 134 -0.79 6.08 8.61
CA VAL A 134 -1.09 5.28 7.42
C VAL A 134 -0.17 4.06 7.41
N ASN A 135 -0.76 2.87 7.47
CA ASN A 135 -0.06 1.61 7.26
C ASN A 135 -0.35 1.12 5.83
N TYR A 136 0.68 0.93 5.02
CA TYR A 136 0.54 0.47 3.64
C TYR A 136 1.25 -0.86 3.46
N ALA A 137 0.53 -1.84 2.92
CA ALA A 137 1.05 -3.12 2.46
C ALA A 137 0.55 -3.39 1.04
N LEU A 138 1.38 -3.99 0.20
CA LEU A 138 0.89 -4.56 -1.05
C LEU A 138 0.34 -5.95 -0.77
N ASN A 139 -0.88 -6.23 -1.21
CA ASN A 139 -1.48 -7.55 -1.11
C ASN A 139 -0.87 -8.48 -2.15
N ASN A 140 0.19 -9.18 -1.76
CA ASN A 140 0.84 -10.17 -2.61
C ASN A 140 0.15 -11.55 -2.51
N THR A 141 -1.09 -11.67 -2.98
CA THR A 141 -1.74 -12.98 -3.14
C THR A 141 -0.98 -13.88 -4.12
N GLU A 142 -1.16 -15.20 -4.04
CA GLU A 142 -0.55 -16.16 -5.00
C GLU A 142 -0.80 -15.78 -6.48
N TRP A 143 -1.91 -15.10 -6.77
CA TRP A 143 -2.22 -14.52 -8.08
C TRP A 143 -1.37 -13.30 -8.45
N SER A 144 -1.10 -12.38 -7.52
CA SER A 144 -0.22 -11.24 -7.78
C SER A 144 1.25 -11.64 -7.71
N VAL A 145 1.58 -12.72 -6.97
CA VAL A 145 2.88 -13.40 -7.03
C VAL A 145 3.04 -14.07 -8.38
N ARG A 146 2.06 -14.81 -8.92
CA ARG A 146 2.13 -15.34 -10.29
C ARG A 146 2.18 -14.25 -11.36
N GLU A 147 1.40 -13.17 -11.26
CA GLU A 147 1.55 -12.03 -12.18
C GLU A 147 2.90 -11.31 -12.01
N GLN A 148 3.45 -11.21 -10.79
CA GLN A 148 4.81 -10.69 -10.56
C GLN A 148 5.91 -11.64 -11.01
N GLU A 149 5.70 -12.96 -10.95
CA GLU A 149 6.65 -14.02 -11.30
C GLU A 149 6.62 -14.39 -12.78
N GLU A 150 5.48 -14.20 -13.45
CA GLU A 150 5.32 -14.30 -14.92
C GLU A 150 5.67 -12.99 -15.64
N SER A 151 5.58 -11.84 -14.96
CA SER A 151 5.94 -10.50 -15.47
C SER A 151 7.18 -9.79 -14.85
N PRO A 152 8.14 -10.44 -14.16
CA PRO A 152 9.19 -9.77 -13.37
C PRO A 152 10.22 -9.06 -14.24
N GLN A 153 10.29 -9.35 -15.54
CA GLN A 153 11.17 -8.63 -16.45
C GLN A 153 10.50 -7.42 -17.11
N ARG A 154 9.16 -7.31 -17.09
CA ARG A 154 8.45 -6.21 -17.75
C ARG A 154 8.09 -5.06 -16.81
N LEU A 155 7.93 -5.35 -15.51
CA LEU A 155 7.57 -4.34 -14.50
C LEU A 155 8.79 -3.69 -13.83
N TYR A 156 9.91 -4.42 -13.72
CA TYR A 156 11.10 -3.93 -13.04
C TYR A 156 11.94 -3.07 -13.99
N LYS A 157 12.03 -1.78 -13.67
CA LYS A 157 12.96 -0.86 -14.34
C LYS A 157 14.35 -1.01 -13.70
N PRO A 158 15.44 -1.00 -14.48
CA PRO A 158 16.77 -0.95 -13.89
C PRO A 158 16.89 0.32 -13.04
N PHE A 159 17.24 0.18 -11.77
CA PHE A 159 17.34 1.31 -10.83
C PHE A 159 18.26 2.41 -11.37
N CYS A 160 19.33 2.03 -12.08
CA CYS A 160 20.29 2.98 -12.64
C CYS A 160 19.86 3.68 -13.92
N GLU A 161 18.76 3.24 -14.51
CA GLU A 161 18.23 3.78 -15.76
C GLU A 161 16.82 4.37 -15.56
N ALA A 162 16.29 4.28 -14.34
CA ALA A 162 15.01 4.87 -14.01
C ALA A 162 15.03 6.40 -14.22
N ALA A 163 13.94 6.95 -14.74
CA ALA A 163 13.78 8.40 -14.83
C ALA A 163 13.34 8.97 -13.46
N ASP A 164 13.67 10.24 -13.18
CA ASP A 164 13.42 10.97 -11.92
C ASP A 164 11.93 11.11 -11.51
N THR A 165 11.00 10.53 -12.28
CA THR A 165 9.55 10.69 -12.11
C THR A 165 8.94 9.57 -11.24
N VAL A 166 8.27 9.98 -10.17
CA VAL A 166 7.58 9.10 -9.23
C VAL A 166 6.20 8.68 -9.79
N GLU A 167 6.13 7.60 -10.57
CA GLU A 167 4.86 6.96 -10.96
C GLU A 167 4.55 5.72 -10.10
N PHE A 168 3.50 5.74 -9.30
CA PHE A 168 3.16 4.60 -8.45
C PHE A 168 2.33 3.53 -9.20
N PRO A 169 2.58 2.22 -8.97
CA PRO A 169 3.69 1.62 -8.23
C PRO A 169 4.98 1.53 -9.09
N ASN A 170 6.15 1.75 -8.48
CA ASN A 170 7.45 1.52 -9.12
C ASN A 170 8.12 0.24 -8.59
N TYR A 171 8.63 -0.58 -9.51
CA TYR A 171 9.48 -1.73 -9.19
C TYR A 171 10.87 -1.49 -9.77
N PHE A 172 11.89 -1.57 -8.92
CA PHE A 172 13.28 -1.36 -9.33
C PHE A 172 14.09 -2.63 -9.18
N SER A 173 14.87 -2.96 -10.21
CA SER A 173 15.88 -4.00 -10.14
C SER A 173 17.26 -3.37 -10.16
N TYR A 174 18.18 -3.92 -9.37
CA TYR A 174 19.57 -3.48 -9.38
C TYR A 174 20.47 -4.67 -9.66
N ARG A 175 21.26 -4.54 -10.72
CA ARG A 175 22.30 -5.50 -11.08
C ARG A 175 23.64 -4.76 -11.08
N PRO A 176 24.51 -4.99 -10.09
CA PRO A 176 25.81 -4.33 -10.07
C PRO A 176 26.66 -4.80 -11.25
N GLN A 177 27.38 -3.88 -11.88
CA GLN A 177 28.35 -4.22 -12.93
C GLN A 177 29.66 -4.78 -12.34
N GLY A 178 29.89 -4.60 -11.04
CA GLY A 178 31.06 -5.09 -10.32
C GLY A 178 30.99 -4.79 -8.82
N ALA A 179 31.92 -5.34 -8.05
CA ALA A 179 32.07 -5.04 -6.64
C ALA A 179 32.49 -3.56 -6.44
N GLY A 180 31.88 -2.84 -5.51
CA GLY A 180 32.13 -1.42 -5.27
C GLY A 180 31.38 -0.47 -6.21
N THR A 181 30.53 -0.99 -7.09
CA THR A 181 29.69 -0.13 -7.94
C THR A 181 28.51 0.41 -7.14
N CYS A 182 28.24 1.70 -7.32
CA CYS A 182 27.11 2.40 -6.72
C CYS A 182 26.27 3.07 -7.80
N CYS A 183 25.01 3.27 -7.47
CA CYS A 183 24.04 3.84 -8.37
C CYS A 183 23.14 4.78 -7.59
N THR A 184 22.82 5.94 -8.15
CA THR A 184 22.06 6.99 -7.47
C THR A 184 20.84 7.35 -8.28
N GLN A 185 19.70 7.49 -7.60
CA GLN A 185 18.49 8.06 -8.17
C GLN A 185 17.98 9.19 -7.31
N THR A 186 17.46 10.22 -7.98
CA THR A 186 16.77 11.33 -7.30
C THR A 186 15.29 11.23 -7.59
N PHE A 187 14.50 11.24 -6.53
CA PHE A 187 13.05 11.36 -6.62
C PHE A 187 12.67 12.78 -6.21
N SER A 188 11.74 13.37 -6.96
CA SER A 188 11.22 14.70 -6.67
C SER A 188 9.69 14.71 -6.70
N SER A 189 9.10 15.58 -5.91
CA SER A 189 7.67 15.87 -5.89
C SER A 189 7.43 17.38 -5.96
N MET A 190 6.16 17.79 -5.98
CA MET A 190 5.78 19.19 -5.99
C MET A 190 6.33 19.93 -4.77
N TYR A 191 6.50 21.25 -4.87
CA TYR A 191 6.89 22.06 -3.73
C TYR A 191 5.92 21.89 -2.55
N ASN A 192 6.46 21.90 -1.32
CA ASN A 192 5.73 21.69 -0.06
C ASN A 192 5.12 20.29 0.16
N THR A 193 5.45 19.29 -0.66
CA THR A 193 5.15 17.89 -0.35
C THR A 193 6.37 17.19 0.23
N ARG A 194 6.16 16.01 0.82
CA ARG A 194 7.23 15.14 1.32
C ARG A 194 7.17 13.80 0.61
N LEU A 195 8.33 13.20 0.38
CA LEU A 195 8.46 11.87 -0.18
C LEU A 195 8.59 10.88 0.97
N THR A 196 7.84 9.78 0.90
CA THR A 196 8.02 8.66 1.83
C THR A 196 8.43 7.44 1.02
N LEU A 197 9.60 6.90 1.34
CA LEU A 197 10.10 5.65 0.78
C LEU A 197 9.70 4.51 1.71
N HIS A 198 9.01 3.51 1.16
CA HIS A 198 8.64 2.30 1.87
C HIS A 198 9.20 1.07 1.16
N PHE A 199 9.97 0.27 1.89
CA PHE A 199 10.56 -0.97 1.38
C PHE A 199 9.61 -2.12 1.63
N GLN A 200 8.88 -2.51 0.59
CA GLN A 200 7.86 -3.56 0.72
C GLN A 200 8.44 -4.97 0.74
N SER A 201 9.37 -5.27 -0.17
CA SER A 201 10.11 -6.53 -0.19
C SER A 201 11.48 -6.29 -0.77
N VAL A 202 12.47 -7.01 -0.26
CA VAL A 202 13.83 -7.01 -0.78
C VAL A 202 14.24 -8.45 -1.05
N PHE A 203 14.56 -8.73 -2.31
CA PHE A 203 15.09 -10.01 -2.73
C PHE A 203 16.56 -9.86 -3.06
N VAL A 204 17.41 -10.61 -2.37
CA VAL A 204 18.85 -10.68 -2.61
C VAL A 204 19.16 -12.05 -3.19
N ASN A 205 19.52 -12.10 -4.48
CA ASN A 205 19.75 -13.36 -5.20
C ASN A 205 20.99 -14.13 -4.71
N ASP A 206 21.97 -13.45 -4.12
CA ASP A 206 23.18 -14.08 -3.57
C ASP A 206 23.37 -13.61 -2.12
N ASN A 207 23.23 -14.55 -1.18
CA ASN A 207 23.36 -14.29 0.25
C ASN A 207 24.78 -13.89 0.70
N ARG A 208 25.79 -14.03 -0.17
CA ARG A 208 27.17 -13.57 0.07
C ARG A 208 27.38 -12.14 -0.39
N THR A 209 26.53 -11.62 -1.26
CA THR A 209 26.62 -10.23 -1.72
C THR A 209 26.02 -9.30 -0.68
N ARG A 210 26.79 -8.27 -0.30
CA ARG A 210 26.29 -7.22 0.58
C ARG A 210 25.88 -6.01 -0.23
N PHE A 211 24.65 -5.57 -0.01
CA PHE A 211 24.15 -4.34 -0.57
C PHE A 211 23.90 -3.32 0.54
N ARG A 212 24.12 -2.06 0.19
CA ARG A 212 23.90 -0.92 1.08
C ARG A 212 23.02 0.10 0.37
N VAL A 213 22.00 0.58 1.06
CA VAL A 213 21.15 1.68 0.62
C VAL A 213 21.42 2.90 1.50
N GLU A 214 21.83 3.99 0.89
CA GLU A 214 21.95 5.29 1.54
C GLU A 214 20.83 6.19 1.03
N ILE A 215 20.13 6.85 1.94
CA ILE A 215 19.02 7.74 1.62
C ILE A 215 19.34 9.12 2.16
N TYR A 216 19.27 10.13 1.29
CA TYR A 216 19.61 11.51 1.61
C TYR A 216 18.38 12.42 1.43
N ASP A 217 18.23 13.40 2.32
CA ASP A 217 17.16 14.40 2.29
C ASP A 217 17.47 15.52 1.29
N GLY A 218 17.34 15.22 0.00
CA GLY A 218 17.54 16.16 -1.08
C GLY A 218 18.14 15.51 -2.32
N LYS A 219 18.52 16.35 -3.29
CA LYS A 219 19.02 15.90 -4.61
C LYS A 219 20.48 15.43 -4.66
N PHE A 220 21.28 15.71 -3.63
CA PHE A 220 22.72 15.44 -3.66
C PHE A 220 23.16 14.64 -2.43
N ASP A 221 24.27 13.92 -2.57
CA ASP A 221 24.87 13.10 -1.51
C ASP A 221 25.61 13.90 -0.42
N VAL A 222 25.69 15.22 -0.60
CA VAL A 222 26.14 16.17 0.44
C VAL A 222 25.01 16.59 1.37
N MET A 223 23.77 16.24 1.05
CA MET A 223 22.59 16.55 1.86
C MET A 223 22.54 15.64 3.11
N PRO A 224 21.68 15.94 4.10
CA PRO A 224 21.59 15.12 5.30
C PRO A 224 21.26 13.64 4.98
N LEU A 225 22.07 12.72 5.49
CA LEU A 225 21.81 11.29 5.41
C LEU A 225 20.67 10.92 6.36
N LEU A 226 19.54 10.50 5.80
CA LEU A 226 18.37 10.04 6.55
C LEU A 226 18.53 8.59 7.01
N ALA A 227 19.11 7.73 6.17
CA ALA A 227 19.33 6.34 6.52
C ALA A 227 20.49 5.70 5.76
N ASN A 228 21.15 4.76 6.42
CA ASN A 228 22.13 3.85 5.83
C ASN A 228 21.75 2.41 6.20
N ILE A 229 21.30 1.66 5.22
CA ILE A 229 20.56 0.41 5.42
C ILE A 229 21.30 -0.73 4.74
N THR A 230 21.48 -1.82 5.48
CA THR A 230 21.87 -3.12 4.94
C THR A 230 20.66 -4.04 4.96
N PHE A 231 20.45 -4.84 3.90
CA PHE A 231 19.25 -5.70 3.75
C PHE A 231 19.21 -6.95 4.66
N ASN A 232 19.90 -6.90 5.80
CA ASN A 232 19.91 -7.93 6.83
C ASN A 232 18.92 -7.64 7.97
N ARG A 233 18.21 -6.50 7.93
CA ARG A 233 17.15 -6.13 8.88
C ARG A 233 15.86 -5.81 8.12
N GLY A 234 14.72 -6.06 8.76
CA GLY A 234 13.43 -5.55 8.28
C GLY A 234 13.49 -4.02 8.24
N ILE A 235 13.04 -3.43 7.14
CA ILE A 235 13.15 -1.99 6.91
C ILE A 235 11.75 -1.38 7.07
N GLU A 236 11.67 -0.34 7.89
CA GLU A 236 10.47 0.48 8.03
C GLU A 236 10.51 1.65 7.03
N SER A 237 9.36 2.29 6.81
CA SER A 237 9.26 3.47 5.93
C SER A 237 10.09 4.64 6.43
N LEU A 238 10.55 5.48 5.51
CA LEU A 238 11.30 6.69 5.81
C LEU A 238 10.78 7.87 4.99
N SER A 239 10.56 9.00 5.64
CA SER A 239 10.06 10.23 5.01
C SER A 239 11.16 11.29 4.91
N SER A 240 11.21 12.00 3.79
CA SER A 240 12.02 13.22 3.62
C SER A 240 11.42 14.39 4.41
N TYR A 241 12.26 15.38 4.74
CA TYR A 241 11.78 16.67 5.22
C TYR A 241 11.59 17.67 4.07
N SER A 242 12.22 17.40 2.92
CA SER A 242 12.10 18.16 1.68
C SER A 242 11.19 17.47 0.64
N ASN A 243 10.99 18.11 -0.52
CA ASN A 243 10.29 17.51 -1.67
C ASN A 243 11.20 16.69 -2.59
N GLU A 244 12.43 16.41 -2.17
CA GLU A 244 13.43 15.66 -2.92
C GLU A 244 14.06 14.57 -2.05
N LEU A 245 14.45 13.45 -2.65
CA LEU A 245 15.07 12.35 -1.94
C LEU A 245 16.04 11.63 -2.88
N LEU A 246 17.31 11.55 -2.48
CA LEU A 246 18.32 10.80 -3.22
C LEU A 246 18.49 9.42 -2.58
N VAL A 247 18.30 8.37 -3.39
CA VAL A 247 18.55 6.99 -3.01
C VAL A 247 19.81 6.52 -3.71
N ARG A 248 20.80 6.09 -2.94
CA ARG A 248 22.02 5.46 -3.43
C ARG A 248 22.01 3.99 -3.08
N LEU A 249 22.17 3.14 -4.08
CA LEU A 249 22.28 1.70 -3.92
C LEU A 249 23.69 1.25 -4.33
N CYS A 250 24.40 0.61 -3.42
CA CYS A 250 25.78 0.19 -3.60
C CYS A 250 25.92 -1.33 -3.39
N HIS A 251 26.75 -1.94 -4.22
CA HIS A 251 27.28 -3.28 -4.00
C HIS A 251 28.58 -3.18 -3.20
N SER A 252 28.57 -3.66 -1.95
CA SER A 252 29.73 -3.64 -1.05
C SER A 252 30.63 -4.86 -1.27
N CYS A 253 31.94 -4.65 -1.11
CA CYS A 253 32.98 -5.69 -1.22
C CYS A 253 33.34 -6.33 0.14
N ASP A 254 32.74 -5.87 1.25
CA ASP A 254 33.15 -6.22 2.62
C ASP A 254 32.78 -7.64 3.07
#